data_AF-A0A7V9L262-F1
#
_entry.id   AF-A0A7V9L262-F1
#
_cell.length_a   1.000
_cell.length_b   1.000
_cell.length_c   1.000
_cell.angle_alpha   90.00
_cell.angle_beta   90.00
_cell.angle_gamma   90.00
#
_symmetry.space_group_name_H-M   'P 1'
#
loop_
_entity.id
_entity.type
_entity.pdbx_description
1 polymer ?
#
loop_
_entity_poly.entity_id
_entity_poly.type
_entity_poly.pdbx_seq_one_letter_code
_entity_poly.pdbx_strand_id
1 'polypeptide(L)'
;MSRLVDSPWEDTRTFAMDFIGGLGPLPADAIIAICDSIQPPVQELGKSLLKAQFRTSDAGHYLVRLAEHPAPKIQLLVSELVEHHLGDEPARLERLITLAPYFVVVLTLVNRGRVAKQRVVALLRHEATRSLEHARVIAPILARQSATIAITQKHPLIATMIDVRTAFPEVELPLAISDVAPVNSFPGRGHRRRGDG
;
A
#
# COMPACT_ATOMS: atom_id res chain seq x y z
N MET A 1 -0.48 5.30 -30.70
CA MET A 1 0.96 5.26 -30.37
C MET A 1 1.41 3.93 -29.76
N SER A 2 0.61 3.27 -28.90
CA SER A 2 0.97 1.98 -28.27
C SER A 2 1.38 0.85 -29.23
N ARG A 3 0.72 0.74 -30.40
CA ARG A 3 1.00 -0.35 -31.36
C ARG A 3 2.44 -0.43 -31.88
N LEU A 4 3.20 0.67 -31.90
CA LEU A 4 4.57 0.66 -32.44
C LEU A 4 5.58 0.16 -31.42
N VAL A 5 5.44 0.56 -30.15
CA VAL A 5 6.28 0.08 -29.05
C VAL A 5 6.00 -1.38 -28.70
N ASP A 6 4.79 -1.87 -28.93
CA ASP A 6 4.42 -3.28 -28.75
C ASP A 6 4.75 -4.17 -29.96
N SER A 7 5.49 -3.65 -30.94
CA SER A 7 5.92 -4.42 -32.11
C SER A 7 6.67 -5.70 -31.71
N PRO A 8 6.40 -6.85 -32.38
CA PRO A 8 7.17 -8.08 -32.15
C PRO A 8 8.63 -7.93 -32.61
N TRP A 9 8.88 -7.06 -33.60
CA TRP A 9 10.21 -6.77 -34.11
C TRP A 9 10.96 -5.81 -33.20
N GLU A 10 12.16 -6.21 -32.77
CA GLU A 10 13.00 -5.47 -31.84
C GLU A 10 13.44 -4.11 -32.41
N ASP A 11 13.91 -4.07 -33.66
CA ASP A 11 14.38 -2.83 -34.28
C ASP A 11 13.29 -1.75 -34.33
N THR A 12 12.07 -2.13 -34.71
CA THR A 12 10.91 -1.23 -34.72
C THR A 12 10.59 -0.73 -33.31
N ARG A 13 10.68 -1.60 -32.31
CA ARG A 13 10.42 -1.24 -30.91
C ARG A 13 11.50 -0.29 -30.38
N THR A 14 12.77 -0.56 -30.65
CA THR A 14 13.89 0.31 -30.26
C THR A 14 13.74 1.69 -30.88
N PHE A 15 13.51 1.77 -32.19
CA PHE A 15 13.23 3.04 -32.87
C PHE A 15 12.05 3.80 -32.25
N ALA A 16 10.95 3.11 -31.96
CA ALA A 16 9.78 3.71 -31.36
C ALA A 16 10.05 4.25 -29.95
N MET A 17 10.80 3.50 -29.14
CA MET A 17 11.19 3.91 -27.78
C MET A 17 12.10 5.13 -27.82
N ASP A 18 13.09 5.15 -28.70
CA ASP A 18 14.00 6.29 -28.88
C ASP A 18 13.25 7.53 -29.35
N PHE A 19 12.36 7.36 -30.33
CA PHE A 19 11.50 8.43 -30.83
C PHE A 19 10.65 9.03 -29.71
N ILE A 20 9.95 8.18 -28.93
CA ILE A 20 9.10 8.61 -27.82
C ILE A 20 9.92 9.26 -26.71
N GLY A 21 11.09 8.73 -26.38
CA GLY A 21 11.98 9.30 -25.37
C GLY A 21 12.50 10.70 -25.75
N GLY A 22 12.62 10.98 -27.05
CA GLY A 22 12.97 12.29 -27.59
C GLY A 22 11.79 13.25 -27.76
N LEU A 23 10.54 12.79 -27.56
CA LEU A 23 9.38 13.67 -27.60
C LEU A 23 9.36 14.59 -26.38
N GLY A 24 8.74 15.75 -26.54
CA GLY A 24 8.41 16.64 -25.43
C GLY A 24 7.37 16.03 -24.48
N PRO A 25 6.77 16.87 -23.60
CA PRO A 25 5.80 16.40 -22.61
C PRO A 25 4.64 15.63 -23.25
N LEU A 26 4.41 14.41 -22.75
CA LEU A 26 3.34 13.53 -23.18
C LEU A 26 2.11 13.69 -22.28
N PRO A 27 0.89 13.48 -22.81
CA PRO A 27 -0.31 13.42 -21.99
C PRO A 27 -0.28 12.17 -21.09
N ALA A 28 -0.96 12.25 -19.94
CA ALA A 28 -0.97 11.16 -18.96
C ALA A 28 -1.45 9.82 -19.53
N ASP A 29 -2.48 9.84 -20.39
CA ASP A 29 -2.99 8.64 -21.07
C ASP A 29 -1.94 7.94 -21.94
N ALA A 30 -1.05 8.69 -22.58
CA ALA A 30 0.02 8.10 -23.36
C ALA A 30 1.03 7.39 -22.46
N ILE A 31 1.38 8.00 -21.34
CA ILE A 31 2.32 7.41 -20.36
C ILE A 31 1.70 6.17 -19.71
N ILE A 32 0.41 6.20 -19.36
CA ILE A 32 -0.33 5.04 -18.83
C ILE A 32 -0.35 3.90 -19.85
N ALA A 33 -0.67 4.20 -21.12
CA ALA A 33 -0.68 3.19 -22.18
C ALA A 33 0.70 2.54 -22.40
N ILE A 34 1.80 3.29 -22.20
CA ILE A 34 3.16 2.74 -22.27
C ILE A 34 3.46 1.86 -21.04
N CYS A 35 3.00 2.26 -19.85
CA CYS A 35 3.13 1.44 -18.63
C CYS A 35 2.40 0.09 -18.73
N ASP A 36 1.26 0.06 -19.43
CA ASP A 36 0.41 -1.12 -19.64
C ASP A 36 1.02 -2.14 -20.63
N SER A 37 2.14 -1.80 -21.27
CA SER A 37 2.81 -2.72 -22.19
C SER A 37 3.29 -3.99 -21.48
N ILE A 38 3.09 -5.13 -22.14
CA ILE A 38 3.64 -6.42 -21.71
C ILE A 38 5.14 -6.54 -22.01
N GLN A 39 5.69 -5.69 -22.86
CA GLN A 39 7.09 -5.70 -23.24
C GLN A 39 7.92 -5.05 -22.13
N PRO A 40 8.82 -5.78 -21.45
CA PRO A 40 9.56 -5.24 -20.31
C PRO A 40 10.33 -3.93 -20.61
N PRO A 41 11.00 -3.76 -21.76
CA PRO A 41 11.68 -2.49 -22.09
C PRO A 41 10.71 -1.30 -22.21
N VAL A 42 9.54 -1.52 -22.79
CA VAL A 42 8.52 -0.48 -22.99
C VAL A 42 7.90 -0.08 -21.65
N GLN A 43 7.62 -1.04 -20.78
CA GLN A 43 7.13 -0.75 -19.43
C GLN A 43 8.16 0.03 -18.62
N GLU A 44 9.46 -0.27 -18.74
CA GLU A 44 10.52 0.52 -18.07
C GLU A 44 10.61 1.93 -18.64
N LEU A 45 10.46 2.12 -19.95
CA LEU A 45 10.33 3.45 -20.55
C LEU A 45 9.12 4.21 -19.97
N GLY A 46 7.95 3.57 -19.89
CA GLY A 46 6.74 4.18 -19.32
C GLY A 46 6.95 4.64 -17.87
N LYS A 47 7.59 3.81 -17.04
CA LYS A 47 7.95 4.19 -15.66
C LYS A 47 8.93 5.36 -15.63
N SER A 48 9.91 5.39 -16.52
CA SER A 48 10.87 6.49 -16.63
C SER A 48 10.17 7.81 -17.02
N LEU A 49 9.32 7.75 -18.05
CA LEU A 49 8.52 8.89 -18.51
C LEU A 49 7.59 9.41 -17.43
N LEU A 50 6.90 8.52 -16.71
CA LEU A 50 6.04 8.92 -15.59
C LEU A 50 6.84 9.70 -14.56
N LYS A 51 8.01 9.19 -14.13
CA LYS A 51 8.84 9.88 -13.14
C LYS A 51 9.38 11.21 -13.64
N ALA A 52 9.80 11.29 -14.90
CA ALA A 52 10.41 12.49 -15.47
C ALA A 52 9.37 13.59 -15.78
N GLN A 53 8.15 13.21 -16.16
CA GLN A 53 7.11 14.12 -16.64
C GLN A 53 5.91 14.21 -15.70
N PHE A 54 6.06 13.72 -14.46
CA PHE A 54 4.99 13.70 -13.47
C PHE A 54 4.47 15.12 -13.19
N ARG A 55 3.14 15.25 -13.14
CA ARG A 55 2.46 16.48 -12.73
C ARG A 55 1.45 16.15 -11.64
N THR A 56 1.47 16.92 -10.56
CA THR A 56 0.53 16.74 -9.45
C THR A 56 -0.93 16.85 -9.89
N SER A 57 -1.22 17.67 -10.92
CA SER A 57 -2.56 17.77 -11.51
C SER A 57 -3.08 16.44 -12.07
N ASP A 58 -2.18 15.58 -12.55
CA ASP A 58 -2.51 14.30 -13.18
C ASP A 58 -2.45 13.14 -12.18
N ALA A 59 -2.07 13.40 -10.92
CA ALA A 59 -1.82 12.37 -9.92
C ALA A 59 -3.04 11.47 -9.69
N GLY A 60 -4.23 12.05 -9.55
CA GLY A 60 -5.46 11.27 -9.39
C GLY A 60 -5.70 10.33 -10.57
N HIS A 61 -5.43 10.79 -11.79
CA HIS A 61 -5.62 9.99 -12.99
C HIS A 61 -4.64 8.81 -13.04
N TYR A 62 -3.35 9.05 -12.78
CA TYR A 62 -2.35 7.99 -12.70
C TYR A 62 -2.67 6.98 -11.61
N LEU A 63 -3.05 7.45 -10.42
CA LEU A 63 -3.34 6.58 -9.27
C LEU A 63 -4.46 5.60 -9.58
N VAL A 64 -5.60 6.08 -10.07
CA VAL A 64 -6.75 5.22 -10.37
C VAL A 64 -6.41 4.21 -11.46
N ARG A 65 -5.80 4.66 -12.57
CA ARG A 65 -5.56 3.80 -13.73
C ARG A 65 -4.47 2.77 -13.47
N LEU A 66 -3.36 3.16 -12.84
CA LEU A 66 -2.24 2.24 -12.59
C LEU A 66 -2.50 1.29 -11.41
N ALA A 67 -3.39 1.66 -10.48
CA ALA A 67 -3.78 0.80 -9.37
C ALA A 67 -4.44 -0.51 -9.84
N GLU A 68 -5.08 -0.50 -11.00
CA GLU A 68 -5.69 -1.68 -11.64
C GLU A 68 -4.66 -2.64 -12.27
N HIS A 69 -3.40 -2.21 -12.41
CA HIS A 69 -2.40 -2.94 -13.20
C HIS A 69 -1.80 -4.14 -12.45
N PRO A 70 -1.82 -5.37 -12.97
CA PRO A 70 -1.40 -6.56 -12.23
C PRO A 70 0.11 -6.68 -11.98
N ALA A 71 0.95 -5.98 -12.76
CA ALA A 71 2.41 -6.15 -12.66
C ALA A 71 2.99 -5.59 -11.33
N PRO A 72 3.79 -6.39 -10.59
CA PRO A 72 4.37 -5.96 -9.31
C PRO A 72 5.20 -4.67 -9.36
N LYS A 73 5.88 -4.41 -10.49
CA LYS A 73 6.68 -3.19 -10.68
C LYS A 73 5.82 -1.93 -10.77
N ILE A 74 4.66 -2.02 -11.42
CA ILE A 74 3.69 -0.92 -11.48
C ILE A 74 3.00 -0.77 -10.12
N GLN A 75 2.62 -1.86 -9.47
CA GLN A 75 2.06 -1.83 -8.11
C GLN A 75 3.01 -1.15 -7.11
N LEU A 76 4.33 -1.37 -7.23
CA LEU A 76 5.34 -0.67 -6.44
C LEU A 76 5.39 0.84 -6.76
N LEU A 77 5.32 1.21 -8.03
CA LEU A 77 5.25 2.63 -8.45
C LEU A 77 4.00 3.30 -7.87
N VAL A 78 2.83 2.66 -7.97
CA VAL A 78 1.58 3.16 -7.39
C VAL A 78 1.72 3.35 -5.88
N SER A 79 2.36 2.42 -5.17
CA SER A 79 2.53 2.55 -3.71
C SER A 79 3.32 3.80 -3.31
N GLU A 80 4.25 4.23 -4.17
CA GLU A 80 5.02 5.46 -3.99
C GLU A 80 4.17 6.70 -4.30
N LEU A 81 3.38 6.64 -5.37
CA LEU A 81 2.52 7.75 -5.77
C LEU A 81 1.42 8.01 -4.72
N VAL A 82 0.80 6.97 -4.18
CA VAL A 82 -0.28 7.12 -3.18
C VAL A 82 0.27 7.79 -1.92
N GLU A 83 1.46 7.40 -1.47
CA GLU A 83 2.11 7.97 -0.29
C GLU A 83 2.25 9.51 -0.37
N HIS A 84 2.46 10.05 -1.57
CA HIS A 84 2.71 11.49 -1.77
C HIS A 84 1.52 12.27 -2.36
N HIS A 85 0.53 11.59 -2.96
CA HIS A 85 -0.47 12.24 -3.80
C HIS A 85 -1.93 11.85 -3.53
N LEU A 86 -2.24 11.39 -2.31
CA LEU A 86 -3.63 11.31 -1.84
C LEU A 86 -4.32 12.68 -1.72
N GLY A 87 -3.57 13.78 -1.75
CA GLY A 87 -4.05 15.16 -1.65
C GLY A 87 -4.80 15.47 -0.34
N ASP A 88 -5.60 16.54 -0.38
CA ASP A 88 -6.29 17.12 0.79
C ASP A 88 -7.77 16.73 0.86
N GLU A 89 -8.39 16.97 2.02
CA GLU A 89 -9.82 16.73 2.24
C GLU A 89 -10.71 17.64 1.38
N PRO A 90 -11.85 17.16 0.87
CA PRO A 90 -12.42 15.80 1.02
C PRO A 90 -11.91 14.78 -0.01
N ALA A 91 -11.15 15.24 -1.02
CA ALA A 91 -10.67 14.39 -2.12
C ALA A 91 -9.74 13.26 -1.64
N ARG A 92 -9.08 13.44 -0.49
CA ARG A 92 -8.27 12.42 0.18
C ARG A 92 -9.08 11.19 0.55
N LEU A 93 -10.17 11.38 1.27
CA LEU A 93 -11.07 10.29 1.68
C LEU A 93 -11.69 9.59 0.47
N GLU A 94 -12.12 10.35 -0.54
CA GLU A 94 -12.65 9.79 -1.78
C GLU A 94 -11.62 8.90 -2.50
N ARG A 95 -10.38 9.37 -2.61
CA ARG A 95 -9.29 8.57 -3.21
C ARG A 95 -9.00 7.31 -2.40
N LEU A 96 -9.02 7.38 -1.08
CA LEU A 96 -8.82 6.21 -0.21
C LEU A 96 -9.90 5.14 -0.46
N ILE A 97 -11.16 5.57 -0.62
CA ILE A 97 -12.28 4.67 -0.97
C ILE A 97 -12.06 4.06 -2.35
N THR A 98 -11.73 4.87 -3.36
CA THR A 98 -11.47 4.39 -4.73
C THR A 98 -10.32 3.39 -4.78
N LEU A 99 -9.26 3.61 -3.99
CA LEU A 99 -8.07 2.76 -3.96
C LEU A 99 -8.18 1.54 -3.03
N ALA A 100 -9.28 1.39 -2.28
CA ALA A 100 -9.49 0.25 -1.38
C ALA A 100 -9.25 -1.13 -2.05
N PRO A 101 -9.72 -1.40 -3.28
CA PRO A 101 -9.44 -2.67 -3.97
C PRO A 101 -7.94 -2.90 -4.22
N TYR A 102 -7.19 -1.85 -4.57
CA TYR A 102 -5.75 -1.93 -4.80
C TYR A 102 -5.00 -2.32 -3.53
N PHE A 103 -5.34 -1.74 -2.37
CA PHE A 103 -4.69 -2.12 -1.11
C PHE A 103 -4.91 -3.60 -0.78
N VAL A 104 -6.12 -4.12 -1.03
CA VAL A 104 -6.41 -5.55 -0.85
C VAL A 104 -5.55 -6.40 -1.79
N VAL A 105 -5.44 -6.03 -3.06
CA VAL A 105 -4.60 -6.75 -4.04
C VAL A 105 -3.14 -6.77 -3.57
N VAL A 106 -2.55 -5.61 -3.26
CA VAL A 106 -1.14 -5.53 -2.82
C VAL A 106 -0.88 -6.38 -1.59
N LEU A 107 -1.75 -6.31 -0.58
CA LEU A 107 -1.56 -7.03 0.68
C LEU A 107 -1.70 -8.55 0.55
N THR A 108 -2.47 -9.03 -0.43
CA THR A 108 -2.68 -10.47 -0.67
C THR A 108 -1.59 -11.15 -1.52
N LEU A 109 -0.70 -10.40 -2.17
CA LEU A 109 0.37 -10.98 -3.02
C LEU A 109 1.33 -11.88 -2.21
N VAL A 110 1.30 -13.19 -2.42
CA VAL A 110 2.17 -14.14 -1.71
C VAL A 110 3.61 -14.08 -2.26
N ASN A 111 4.60 -14.05 -1.38
CA ASN A 111 6.05 -14.05 -1.70
C ASN A 111 6.52 -12.94 -2.67
N ARG A 112 5.73 -11.88 -2.87
CA ARG A 112 6.05 -10.77 -3.78
C ARG A 112 5.71 -9.42 -3.15
N GLY A 113 6.33 -8.35 -3.67
CA GLY A 113 5.92 -6.97 -3.36
C GLY A 113 6.16 -6.51 -1.92
N ARG A 114 7.16 -7.07 -1.21
CA ARG A 114 7.43 -6.74 0.21
C ARG A 114 7.47 -5.22 0.48
N VAL A 115 8.17 -4.46 -0.36
CA VAL A 115 8.28 -3.00 -0.22
C VAL A 115 6.93 -2.30 -0.42
N ALA A 116 6.19 -2.68 -1.46
CA ALA A 116 4.85 -2.13 -1.71
C ALA A 116 3.89 -2.41 -0.55
N LYS A 117 3.91 -3.63 0.01
CA LYS A 117 3.13 -3.98 1.21
C LYS A 117 3.49 -3.13 2.41
N GLN A 118 4.79 -2.94 2.67
CA GLN A 118 5.24 -2.12 3.79
C GLN A 118 4.75 -0.67 3.67
N ARG A 119 4.86 -0.07 2.47
CA ARG A 119 4.32 1.26 2.16
C ARG A 119 2.82 1.33 2.37
N VAL A 120 2.07 0.36 1.82
CA VAL A 120 0.60 0.30 1.98
C VAL A 120 0.21 0.16 3.45
N VAL A 121 0.84 -0.71 4.23
CA VAL A 121 0.52 -0.85 5.66
C VAL A 121 0.83 0.43 6.44
N ALA A 122 1.98 1.06 6.17
CA ALA A 122 2.35 2.32 6.82
C ALA A 122 1.35 3.45 6.49
N LEU A 123 0.96 3.55 5.23
CA LEU A 123 -0.06 4.49 4.77
C LEU A 123 -1.40 4.23 5.46
N LEU A 124 -1.91 3.01 5.42
CA LEU A 124 -3.20 2.65 6.05
C LEU A 124 -3.19 2.93 7.55
N ARG A 125 -2.05 2.74 8.23
CA ARG A 125 -1.89 3.09 9.64
C ARG A 125 -2.00 4.58 9.86
N HIS A 126 -1.28 5.38 9.07
CA HIS A 126 -1.34 6.82 9.16
C HIS A 126 -2.77 7.35 8.94
N GLU A 127 -3.43 6.89 7.87
CA GLU A 127 -4.78 7.32 7.52
C GLU A 127 -5.83 6.89 8.55
N ALA A 128 -5.76 5.65 9.04
CA ALA A 128 -6.79 5.13 9.94
C ALA A 128 -6.78 5.81 11.33
N THR A 129 -5.70 6.51 11.70
CA THR A 129 -5.61 7.31 12.93
C THR A 129 -5.95 8.79 12.72
N ARG A 130 -6.14 9.22 11.47
CA ARG A 130 -6.35 10.63 11.10
C ARG A 130 -7.76 11.11 11.42
N SER A 131 -8.77 10.33 11.08
CA SER A 131 -10.17 10.63 11.39
C SER A 131 -11.01 9.36 11.45
N LEU A 132 -12.17 9.48 12.10
CA LEU A 132 -13.14 8.41 12.21
C LEU A 132 -13.62 7.91 10.84
N GLU A 133 -13.79 8.80 9.86
CA GLU A 133 -14.22 8.43 8.51
C GLU A 133 -13.16 7.60 7.78
N HIS A 134 -11.88 7.97 7.91
CA HIS A 134 -10.76 7.19 7.37
C HIS A 134 -10.67 5.83 8.06
N ALA A 135 -10.82 5.79 9.38
CA ALA A 135 -10.82 4.56 10.16
C ALA A 135 -11.91 3.58 9.69
N ARG A 136 -13.13 4.08 9.43
CA ARG A 136 -14.27 3.28 8.94
C ARG A 136 -14.00 2.66 7.55
N VAL A 137 -13.32 3.37 6.66
CA VAL A 137 -12.94 2.85 5.34
C VAL A 137 -11.84 1.78 5.45
N ILE A 138 -10.88 1.97 6.35
CA ILE A 138 -9.68 1.13 6.42
C ILE A 138 -9.89 -0.13 7.29
N ALA A 139 -10.72 -0.05 8.34
CA ALA A 139 -10.95 -1.15 9.27
C ALA A 139 -11.35 -2.48 8.58
N PRO A 140 -12.25 -2.51 7.58
CA PRO A 140 -12.57 -3.74 6.84
C PRO A 140 -11.37 -4.34 6.10
N ILE A 141 -10.46 -3.49 5.60
CA ILE A 141 -9.23 -3.94 4.92
C ILE A 141 -8.32 -4.62 5.95
N LEU A 142 -8.05 -3.96 7.07
CA LEU A 142 -7.19 -4.50 8.14
C LEU A 142 -7.73 -5.83 8.69
N ALA A 143 -9.05 -5.88 8.96
CA ALA A 143 -9.74 -7.06 9.45
C ALA A 143 -9.53 -8.26 8.51
N ARG A 144 -9.84 -8.07 7.21
CA ARG A 144 -9.67 -9.13 6.20
C ARG A 144 -8.22 -9.61 6.10
N GLN A 145 -7.25 -8.70 6.12
CA GLN A 145 -5.85 -9.05 5.92
C GLN A 145 -5.22 -9.73 7.15
N SER A 146 -5.61 -9.34 8.37
CA SER A 146 -5.12 -9.99 9.59
C SER A 146 -5.49 -11.47 9.69
N ALA A 147 -6.63 -11.86 9.10
CA ALA A 147 -7.12 -13.24 9.06
C ALA A 147 -6.33 -14.12 8.07
N THR A 148 -5.81 -13.55 6.99
CA THR A 148 -5.30 -14.31 5.82
C THR A 148 -3.78 -14.28 5.65
N ILE A 149 -3.07 -13.41 6.36
CA ILE A 149 -1.63 -13.18 6.15
C ILE A 149 -0.75 -14.09 7.04
N ALA A 150 0.41 -14.52 6.51
CA ALA A 150 1.41 -15.29 7.25
C ALA A 150 1.86 -14.57 8.54
N ILE A 151 2.11 -15.33 9.60
CA ILE A 151 2.37 -14.85 10.98
C ILE A 151 3.38 -13.68 11.03
N THR A 152 4.44 -13.73 10.21
CA THR A 152 5.51 -12.71 10.16
C THR A 152 5.04 -11.33 9.69
N GLN A 153 3.95 -11.25 8.93
CA GLN A 153 3.36 -10.00 8.44
C GLN A 153 2.13 -9.56 9.26
N LYS A 154 1.71 -10.33 10.27
CA LYS A 154 0.57 -9.98 11.13
C LYS A 154 0.88 -8.86 12.12
N HIS A 155 2.11 -8.76 12.60
CA HIS A 155 2.47 -7.83 13.69
C HIS A 155 2.17 -6.36 13.35
N PRO A 156 2.56 -5.83 12.17
CA PRO A 156 2.25 -4.45 11.80
C PRO A 156 0.75 -4.19 11.66
N LEU A 157 -0.02 -5.15 11.12
CA LEU A 157 -1.46 -5.01 10.94
C LEU A 157 -2.21 -5.02 12.27
N ILE A 158 -1.82 -5.90 13.21
CA ILE A 158 -2.39 -5.93 14.55
C ILE A 158 -2.06 -4.64 15.30
N ALA A 159 -0.81 -4.16 15.23
CA ALA A 159 -0.42 -2.88 15.82
C ALA A 159 -1.28 -1.73 15.28
N THR A 160 -1.49 -1.67 13.96
CA THR A 160 -2.40 -0.67 13.37
C THR A 160 -3.82 -0.79 13.89
N MET A 161 -4.38 -2.00 13.98
CA MET A 161 -5.74 -2.19 14.51
C MET A 161 -5.87 -1.79 15.99
N ILE A 162 -4.82 -1.98 16.80
CA ILE A 162 -4.78 -1.49 18.18
C ILE A 162 -4.82 0.04 18.19
N ASP A 163 -3.97 0.72 17.41
CA ASP A 163 -3.96 2.19 17.35
C ASP A 163 -5.32 2.76 16.95
N VAL A 164 -5.97 2.14 15.95
CA VAL A 164 -7.31 2.55 15.49
C VAL A 164 -8.35 2.34 16.59
N ARG A 165 -8.32 1.21 17.30
CA ARG A 165 -9.26 0.96 18.40
C ARG A 165 -9.06 1.93 19.56
N THR A 166 -7.81 2.29 19.87
CA THR A 166 -7.48 3.27 20.90
C THR A 166 -7.94 4.68 20.53
N ALA A 167 -7.75 5.08 19.26
CA ALA A 167 -8.17 6.40 18.78
C ALA A 167 -9.69 6.50 18.58
N PHE A 168 -10.32 5.43 18.09
CA PHE A 168 -11.74 5.39 17.72
C PHE A 168 -12.40 4.09 18.25
N PRO A 169 -12.82 4.06 19.52
CA PRO A 169 -13.39 2.87 20.16
C PRO A 169 -14.64 2.31 19.47
N GLU A 170 -15.38 3.17 18.76
CA GLU A 170 -16.61 2.86 18.02
C GLU A 170 -16.37 2.11 16.69
N VAL A 171 -15.15 2.08 16.17
CA VAL A 171 -14.86 1.40 14.90
C VAL A 171 -14.82 -0.12 15.13
N GLU A 172 -15.66 -0.85 14.40
CA GLU A 172 -15.69 -2.31 14.49
C GLU A 172 -14.41 -2.95 13.91
N LEU A 173 -13.63 -3.58 14.78
CA LEU A 173 -12.43 -4.34 14.46
C LEU A 173 -12.47 -5.70 15.16
N PRO A 174 -11.93 -6.77 14.54
CA PRO A 174 -11.90 -8.12 15.11
C PRO A 174 -10.81 -8.27 16.18
N LEU A 175 -10.77 -7.34 17.14
CA LEU A 175 -9.85 -7.35 18.27
C LEU A 175 -10.65 -7.27 19.57
N ALA A 176 -10.32 -8.17 20.49
CA ALA A 176 -10.67 -8.04 21.91
C ALA A 176 -9.39 -7.63 22.66
N ILE A 177 -9.34 -6.39 23.15
CA ILE A 177 -8.27 -5.96 24.05
C ILE A 177 -8.67 -6.45 25.44
N SER A 178 -7.93 -7.43 25.98
CA SER A 178 -8.11 -7.86 27.37
C SER A 178 -7.20 -7.04 28.26
N ASP A 179 -7.79 -6.33 29.24
CA ASP A 179 -7.02 -5.69 30.30
C ASP A 179 -6.31 -6.79 31.12
N VAL A 180 -5.00 -6.94 30.90
CA VAL A 180 -4.19 -7.80 31.74
C VAL A 180 -3.96 -7.06 33.05
N ALA A 181 -4.60 -7.52 34.12
CA ALA A 181 -4.36 -7.01 35.47
C ALA A 181 -2.85 -7.06 35.79
N PRO A 182 -2.28 -6.05 36.48
CA PRO A 182 -0.87 -6.05 36.82
C PRO A 182 -0.54 -7.33 37.59
N VAL A 183 0.49 -8.05 37.14
CA VAL A 183 1.01 -9.22 37.84
C VAL A 183 1.50 -8.74 39.21
N ASN A 184 0.66 -8.93 40.23
CA ASN A 184 1.04 -8.65 41.60
C ASN A 184 2.09 -9.68 42.02
N SER A 185 3.33 -9.20 42.11
CA SER A 185 4.43 -9.61 42.99
C SER A 185 4.43 -11.07 43.47
N PHE A 186 5.46 -11.81 43.05
CA PHE A 186 5.88 -13.09 43.63
C PHE A 186 5.81 -13.05 45.17
N PRO A 187 5.02 -13.92 45.83
CA PRO A 187 5.09 -14.02 47.27
C PRO A 187 6.41 -14.71 47.64
N GLY A 188 7.33 -13.94 48.21
CA GLY A 188 8.47 -14.48 48.94
C GLY A 188 7.98 -15.40 50.06
N ARG A 189 8.15 -16.71 49.90
CA ARG A 189 8.26 -17.65 51.03
C ARG A 189 9.75 -17.77 51.31
N GLY A 190 10.26 -17.31 52.45
CA GLY A 190 9.74 -17.62 53.78
C GLY A 190 10.79 -18.54 54.41
N HIS A 191 11.71 -17.91 55.14
CA HIS A 191 12.82 -18.51 55.87
C HIS A 191 12.35 -19.72 56.69
N ARG A 192 12.91 -20.91 56.42
CA ARG A 192 12.71 -22.10 57.26
C ARG A 192 13.40 -21.88 58.61
N ARG A 193 12.61 -21.58 59.65
CA ARG A 193 13.03 -21.93 61.02
C ARG A 193 12.83 -23.44 61.18
N ARG A 194 13.92 -24.20 61.28
CA ARG A 194 13.93 -25.50 61.97
C ARG A 194 14.38 -25.24 63.39
N GLY A 195 13.58 -25.72 64.34
CA GLY A 195 13.88 -25.67 65.76
C GLY A 195 14.81 -26.78 66.23
N ASP A 196 15.17 -26.58 67.50
CA ASP A 196 15.51 -27.53 68.56
C ASP A 196 16.84 -28.29 68.49
N GLY A 197 17.67 -28.00 69.52
CA GLY A 197 18.95 -28.57 69.87
C GLY A 197 19.65 -27.67 70.89
#